data_AF-A0A956SM58-F1
#
_entry.id   AF-A0A956SM58-F1
#
_cell.length_a   1.000
_cell.length_b   1.000
_cell.length_c   1.000
_cell.angle_alpha   90.00
_cell.angle_beta   90.00
_cell.angle_gamma   90.00
#
_symmetry.space_group_name_H-M   'P 1'
#
loop_
_entity.id
_entity.type
_entity.pdbx_description
1 polymer ?
#
loop_
_entity_poly.entity_id
_entity_poly.type
_entity_poly.pdbx_seq_one_letter_code
_entity_poly.pdbx_strand_id
1 'polypeptide(L)' 'MYLTLEETADYLDIEISEIYRLVREKQIRTVSDGEKLLVNKQQFNLYFKSLEAYKIEIQNYLNELPPEDDDIKDED' A
#
# COMPACT_ATOMS: atom_id res chain seq x y z
N MET A 1 6.61 12.50 -13.11
CA MET A 1 6.54 11.47 -14.16
C MET A 1 5.11 10.97 -14.26
N TYR A 2 4.58 10.86 -15.47
CA TYR A 2 3.22 10.40 -15.75
C TYR A 2 3.27 8.99 -16.35
N LEU A 3 2.26 8.17 -16.05
CA LEU A 3 2.10 6.79 -16.50
C LEU A 3 0.74 6.60 -17.16
N THR A 4 0.65 5.72 -18.14
CA THR A 4 -0.64 5.20 -18.63
C THR A 4 -1.33 4.32 -17.58
N LEU A 5 -2.58 3.93 -17.82
CA LEU A 5 -3.31 3.08 -16.88
C LEU A 5 -2.69 1.68 -16.81
N GLU A 6 -2.23 1.16 -17.94
CA GLU A 6 -1.49 -0.08 -18.10
C GLU A 6 -0.19 -0.04 -17.30
N GLU A 7 0.64 0.98 -17.52
CA GLU A 7 1.90 1.15 -16.78
C GLU A 7 1.67 1.37 -15.27
N THR A 8 0.52 1.94 -14.88
CA THR A 8 0.16 2.10 -13.48
C THR A 8 -0.22 0.76 -12.85
N ALA A 9 -0.91 -0.12 -13.59
CA ALA A 9 -1.22 -1.48 -13.16
C ALA A 9 0.07 -2.26 -12.88
N ASP A 10 1.02 -2.22 -13.83
CA ASP A 10 2.34 -2.84 -13.68
C ASP A 10 3.13 -2.22 -12.52
N TYR A 11 3.05 -0.90 -12.33
CA TYR A 11 3.77 -0.20 -11.26
C TYR A 11 3.27 -0.55 -9.86
N LEU A 12 1.96 -0.78 -9.71
CA LEU A 12 1.34 -1.14 -8.44
C LEU A 12 1.23 -2.66 -8.23
N ASP A 13 1.61 -3.46 -9.24
CA ASP A 13 1.49 -4.91 -9.26
C ASP A 13 0.04 -5.38 -9.00
N ILE A 14 -0.92 -4.73 -9.68
CA ILE A 14 -2.35 -5.06 -9.62
C ILE A 14 -2.95 -5.16 -11.02
N GLU A 15 -4.11 -5.81 -11.14
CA GLU A 15 -4.80 -5.90 -12.42
C GLU A 15 -5.26 -4.52 -12.95
N ILE A 16 -5.23 -4.36 -14.27
CA ILE A 16 -5.73 -3.14 -14.92
C ILE A 16 -7.22 -2.87 -14.64
N SER A 17 -8.00 -3.95 -14.45
CA SER A 17 -9.41 -3.91 -14.03
C SER A 17 -9.59 -3.11 -12.74
N GLU A 18 -8.66 -3.27 -11.81
CA GLU A 18 -8.65 -2.60 -10.52
C GLU A 18 -8.24 -1.13 -10.67
N ILE A 19 -7.26 -0.81 -11.52
CA ILE A 19 -6.93 0.58 -11.86
C ILE A 19 -8.15 1.33 -12.38
N TYR A 20 -8.92 0.73 -13.30
CA TYR A 20 -10.16 1.34 -13.80
C TYR A 20 -11.18 1.58 -12.69
N ARG A 21 -11.33 0.63 -11.75
CA ARG A 21 -12.20 0.77 -10.58
C ARG A 21 -11.76 1.95 -9.70
N LEU A 22 -10.47 2.01 -9.35
CA LEU A 22 -9.89 3.05 -8.51
C LEU A 22 -10.00 4.45 -9.13
N VAL A 23 -9.82 4.56 -10.45
CA VAL A 23 -10.03 5.83 -11.18
C VAL A 23 -11.51 6.22 -11.17
N ARG A 24 -12.42 5.28 -11.45
CA ARG A 24 -13.88 5.52 -11.43
C ARG A 24 -14.37 5.96 -10.05
N GLU A 25 -13.82 5.38 -8.99
CA GLU A 25 -14.12 5.71 -7.59
C GLU A 25 -13.38 6.95 -7.09
N LYS A 26 -12.61 7.64 -7.96
CA LYS A 26 -11.85 8.85 -7.65
C LYS A 26 -10.76 8.65 -6.59
N GLN A 27 -10.32 7.41 -6.39
CA GLN A 27 -9.20 7.08 -5.52
C GLN A 27 -7.85 7.38 -6.20
N ILE A 28 -7.79 7.25 -7.53
CA ILE A 28 -6.64 7.65 -8.36
C ILE A 28 -7.01 8.88 -9.19
N ARG A 29 -6.15 9.90 -9.18
CA ARG A 29 -6.29 11.10 -10.01
C ARG A 29 -5.60 10.89 -11.35
N THR A 30 -6.33 11.21 -12.41
CA THR A 30 -5.83 11.16 -13.80
C THR A 30 -5.84 12.55 -14.42
N VAL A 31 -4.96 12.77 -15.40
CA VAL A 31 -4.99 13.89 -16.33
C VAL A 31 -5.16 13.35 -17.74
N SER A 32 -5.72 14.14 -18.65
CA SER A 32 -5.82 13.78 -20.07
C SER A 32 -4.86 14.64 -20.88
N ASP A 33 -4.15 14.04 -21.81
CA ASP A 33 -3.36 14.75 -22.83
C ASP A 33 -4.15 15.01 -24.13
N GLY A 34 -5.43 14.61 -24.15
CA GLY A 34 -6.31 14.68 -25.33
C GLY A 34 -6.53 13.33 -26.01
N GLU A 35 -5.65 12.35 -25.81
CA GLU A 35 -5.76 11.01 -26.39
C GLU A 35 -5.86 9.92 -25.31
N LYS A 36 -5.12 10.07 -24.21
CA LYS A 36 -4.97 9.05 -23.16
C LYS A 36 -5.16 9.64 -21.78
N LEU A 37 -5.57 8.76 -20.86
CA LEU A 37 -5.54 9.06 -19.43
C LEU A 37 -4.16 8.74 -18.87
N LEU A 38 -3.62 9.71 -18.13
CA LEU A 38 -2.31 9.64 -17.51
C LEU A 38 -2.43 9.81 -16.01
N VAL A 39 -1.62 9.05 -15.27
CA VAL A 39 -1.58 8.99 -13.81
C VAL A 39 -0.28 9.61 -13.36
N ASN A 40 -0.34 10.59 -12.45
CA ASN A 40 0.87 11.13 -11.85
C ASN A 40 1.47 10.10 -10.87
N LYS A 41 2.69 9.62 -11.12
CA LYS A 41 3.35 8.60 -10.29
C LYS A 41 3.54 9.01 -8.82
N GLN A 42 3.73 10.31 -8.55
CA GLN A 42 4.03 10.81 -7.20
C GLN A 42 2.83 10.72 -6.26
N GLN A 43 1.61 10.52 -6.78
CA GLN A 43 0.42 10.36 -5.94
C GLN A 43 0.48 9.11 -5.05
N PHE A 44 1.29 8.12 -5.43
CA PHE A 44 1.44 6.87 -4.67
C PHE A 44 2.52 6.94 -3.58
N ASN A 45 3.24 8.06 -3.44
CA ASN A 45 4.31 8.18 -2.45
C ASN A 45 3.81 7.94 -1.01
N LEU A 46 2.62 8.45 -0.68
CA LEU A 46 2.01 8.24 0.64
C LEU A 46 1.60 6.78 0.85
N TYR A 47 1.09 6.13 -0.20
CA TYR A 47 0.71 4.72 -0.16
C TYR A 47 1.92 3.82 0.13
N PHE A 48 3.04 4.00 -0.59
CA PHE A 48 4.25 3.23 -0.33
C PHE A 48 4.82 3.50 1.06
N LYS A 49 4.81 4.76 1.51
CA LYS A 49 5.22 5.10 2.87
C LYS A 49 4.34 4.39 3.93
N SER A 50 3.03 4.31 3.71
CA SER A 50 2.14 3.56 4.62
C SER A 50 2.41 2.05 4.60
N LEU A 51 2.70 1.48 3.43
CA LEU A 51 3.06 0.06 3.33
C LEU A 51 4.38 -0.25 4.04
N GLU A 52 5.39 0.61 3.92
CA GLU A 52 6.66 0.48 4.64
C GLU A 52 6.45 0.53 6.15
N ALA A 53 5.66 1.49 6.64
CA ALA A 53 5.33 1.59 8.07
C ALA A 53 4.61 0.33 8.58
N TYR A 54 3.64 -0.17 7.83
CA TYR A 54 2.90 -1.38 8.17
C TYR A 54 3.80 -2.64 8.18
N LYS A 55 4.73 -2.75 7.23
CA LYS A 55 5.73 -3.83 7.23
C LYS A 55 6.59 -3.81 8.49
N ILE A 56 7.04 -2.63 8.92
CA ILE A 56 7.83 -2.47 10.14
C ILE A 56 7.02 -2.91 11.37
N GLU A 57 5.75 -2.51 11.45
CA GLU A 57 4.86 -2.90 12.55
C GLU A 57 4.68 -4.42 12.63
N ILE A 58 4.43 -5.09 11.50
CA ILE A 58 4.36 -6.56 11.44
C ILE A 58 5.68 -7.19 11.89
N GLN A 59 6.82 -6.68 11.41
CA GLN A 59 8.12 -7.21 11.82
C GLN A 59 8.37 -7.04 13.31
N ASN A 60 7.98 -5.89 13.89
CA ASN A 60 8.09 -5.67 15.32
C ASN A 60 7.21 -6.64 16.10
N TYR A 61 5.96 -6.86 15.66
CA TYR A 61 5.06 -7.85 16.26
C TYR A 61 5.62 -9.28 16.20
N LEU A 62 6.22 -9.67 15.07
CA LEU A 62 6.85 -11.00 14.92
C LEU A 62 8.16 -11.15 15.72
N ASN A 63 8.88 -10.05 15.94
CA ASN A 63 10.11 -10.02 16.72
C ASN A 63 9.88 -9.80 18.21
N GLU A 64 8.64 -9.47 18.61
CA GLU A 64 8.29 -9.32 20.02
C GLU A 64 8.51 -10.67 20.68
N LEU A 65 9.47 -10.74 21.59
CA LEU A 65 9.64 -11.91 22.43
C LEU A 65 8.32 -12.12 23.16
N PRO A 66 7.79 -13.35 23.23
CA PRO A 66 6.71 -13.61 24.17
C PRO A 66 7.17 -13.09 25.53
N PRO A 67 6.27 -12.45 26.31
CA PRO A 67 6.63 -12.05 27.66
C PRO A 67 7.25 -13.26 28.37
N GLU A 68 8.31 -13.04 29.16
CA GLU A 68 8.74 -14.11 30.08
C GLU A 68 7.46 -14.56 30.81
N ASP A 69 7.16 -15.86 30.76
CA ASP A 69 6.13 -16.43 31.62
C ASP A 69 6.57 -16.05 33.03
N ASP A 70 5.93 -15.03 33.62
CA ASP A 70 5.96 -14.85 35.05
C ASP A 70 5.41 -16.17 35.56
N ASP A 71 6.30 -17.03 36.09
CA ASP A 71 5.96 -18.20 36.88
C ASP A 71 5.27 -17.66 38.14
N ILE A 72 4.01 -17.24 37.97
CA ILE A 72 3.08 -16.92 39.04
C ILE A 72 2.84 -18.26 39.70
N LYS A 73 3.76 -18.61 40.59
CA LYS A 73 3.48 -19.56 41.65
C LYS A 73 2.31 -18.94 42.39
N ASP A 74 1.13 -19.49 42.15
CA ASP A 74 -0.01 -19.36 43.05
C ASP A 74 0.49 -19.86 44.42
N GLU A 75 1.04 -18.94 45.21
CA GLU A 75 1.38 -19.15 46.62
C GLU A 75 0.04 -19.21 47.37
N ASP A 76 -0.40 -20.46 47.58
CA ASP A 76 -1.33 -21.01 48.60
C ASP A 76 -2.38 -20.06 49.24
#